data_AF-A0A9E2Z8R5-F1
#
_entry.id   AF-A0A9E2Z8R5-F1
#
_cell.length_a   1.000
_cell.length_b   1.000
_cell.length_c   1.000
_cell.angle_alpha   90.00
_cell.angle_beta   90.00
_cell.angle_gamma   90.00
#
_symmetry.space_group_name_H-M   'P 1'
#
loop_
_entity.id
_entity.type
_entity.pdbx_description
1 polymer ?
#
loop_
_entity_poly.entity_id
_entity_poly.type
_entity_poly.pdbx_seq_one_letter_code
_entity_poly.pdbx_strand_id
1 'polypeptide(L)'
;MDDIIAGGYASAGDQQATAIANGDYSRSRRQAVGGVQSGHLGRRHLDCIQDKKGSTVPLSKRNQQTLGEYYEHTNVGDFAGALKYFTDDVTYWLPNASQKVPYAGEWHGKEGAAEVYAAFGEAFSLVDMTEICSISTDDEVFSVNDEIFVAKDTGQPWRLGVVHHIRFRDGLIERLAAHLDLGAAHEALSG
;
A
#
# COMPACT_ATOMS: atom_id res chain seq x y z
N MET A 1 -49.56 22.37 -16.98
CA MET A 1 -49.60 22.02 -18.40
C MET A 1 -48.19 21.62 -18.78
N ASP A 2 -48.09 20.46 -19.45
CA ASP A 2 -46.92 19.82 -20.08
C ASP A 2 -46.07 18.84 -19.22
N ASP A 3 -46.67 17.68 -18.92
CA ASP A 3 -46.39 16.31 -19.44
C ASP A 3 -44.98 15.77 -19.86
N ILE A 4 -44.67 14.58 -19.27
CA ILE A 4 -44.13 13.30 -19.84
C ILE A 4 -42.61 13.24 -20.19
N ILE A 5 -41.74 12.33 -19.67
CA ILE A 5 -41.53 10.86 -19.87
C ILE A 5 -40.48 10.40 -18.80
N ALA A 6 -40.71 9.47 -17.86
CA ALA A 6 -40.77 7.99 -17.91
C ALA A 6 -39.53 7.26 -18.49
N GLY A 7 -38.73 6.60 -17.63
CA GLY A 7 -37.68 5.68 -18.09
C GLY A 7 -36.98 4.95 -16.96
N GLY A 8 -37.58 3.86 -16.48
CA GLY A 8 -36.93 2.92 -15.57
C GLY A 8 -36.03 1.94 -16.30
N TYR A 9 -35.04 1.42 -15.58
CA TYR A 9 -34.55 0.05 -15.75
C TYR A 9 -34.33 -0.56 -14.36
N ALA A 10 -35.12 -1.58 -14.07
CA ALA A 10 -34.83 -2.58 -13.06
C ALA A 10 -34.11 -3.76 -13.73
N SER A 11 -33.15 -4.36 -13.03
CA SER A 11 -32.72 -5.77 -12.99
C SER A 11 -31.22 -5.77 -12.67
N ALA A 12 -30.63 -6.74 -11.99
CA ALA A 12 -31.04 -7.90 -11.23
C ALA A 12 -29.73 -8.38 -10.58
N GLY A 13 -29.79 -8.96 -9.38
CA GLY A 13 -28.63 -9.60 -8.78
C GLY A 13 -28.49 -9.35 -7.29
N ASP A 14 -29.51 -9.75 -6.54
CA ASP A 14 -29.25 -10.30 -5.22
C ASP A 14 -28.47 -11.62 -5.41
N GLN A 15 -27.57 -11.93 -4.48
CA GLN A 15 -26.66 -13.11 -4.42
C GLN A 15 -25.24 -12.94 -5.00
N GLN A 16 -24.35 -12.30 -4.23
CA GLN A 16 -23.03 -12.88 -3.88
C GLN A 16 -22.34 -12.04 -2.79
N ALA A 17 -23.02 -11.91 -1.64
CA ALA A 17 -22.35 -11.56 -0.39
C ALA A 17 -21.85 -12.85 0.28
N THR A 18 -20.79 -13.46 -0.25
CA THR A 18 -19.97 -14.48 0.43
C THR A 18 -18.76 -14.85 -0.45
N ALA A 19 -17.58 -14.96 0.20
CA ALA A 19 -16.23 -15.08 -0.37
C ALA A 19 -15.74 -13.74 -0.95
N ILE A 20 -14.60 -13.17 -0.55
CA ILE A 20 -13.29 -13.82 -0.60
C ILE A 20 -12.42 -13.34 0.57
N ALA A 21 -12.21 -14.21 1.55
CA ALA A 21 -10.98 -14.22 2.30
C ALA A 21 -9.93 -14.95 1.45
N ASN A 22 -8.73 -14.38 1.36
CA ASN A 22 -7.51 -14.94 0.76
C ASN A 22 -7.46 -14.95 -0.79
N GLY A 23 -6.69 -13.97 -1.31
CA GLY A 23 -5.80 -14.16 -2.46
C GLY A 23 -6.42 -14.35 -3.84
N ASP A 24 -6.83 -13.26 -4.51
CA ASP A 24 -6.70 -13.15 -5.98
C ASP A 24 -6.95 -11.72 -6.52
N TYR A 25 -6.36 -10.69 -5.90
CA TYR A 25 -6.60 -9.29 -6.30
C TYR A 25 -5.90 -8.89 -7.64
N SER A 26 -4.97 -9.71 -8.15
CA SER A 26 -4.02 -9.35 -9.22
C SER A 26 -4.55 -9.41 -10.67
N ARG A 27 -5.80 -9.83 -10.91
CA ARG A 27 -6.28 -10.13 -12.28
C ARG A 27 -7.08 -9.04 -12.99
N SER A 28 -7.63 -8.02 -12.33
CA SER A 28 -8.64 -7.16 -12.98
C SER A 28 -8.12 -5.85 -13.62
N ARG A 29 -6.88 -5.39 -13.36
CA ARG A 29 -6.40 -4.09 -13.88
C ARG A 29 -5.47 -4.13 -15.10
N ARG A 30 -5.26 -5.31 -15.70
CA ARG A 30 -4.26 -5.52 -16.77
C ARG A 30 -4.56 -4.86 -18.13
N GLN A 31 -5.58 -4.01 -18.24
CA GLN A 31 -5.99 -3.39 -19.52
C GLN A 31 -5.73 -1.87 -19.64
N ALA A 32 -5.18 -1.20 -18.63
CA ALA A 32 -5.09 0.26 -18.64
C ALA A 32 -3.68 0.83 -18.48
N VAL A 33 -2.64 0.27 -19.12
CA VAL A 33 -1.43 1.04 -19.45
C VAL A 33 -0.86 0.52 -20.77
N GLY A 34 -0.85 1.37 -21.79
CA GLY A 34 -0.36 1.04 -23.12
C GLY A 34 1.14 0.79 -23.14
N GLY A 35 1.53 -0.28 -23.83
CA GLY A 35 2.73 -0.33 -24.67
C GLY A 35 4.07 0.05 -24.02
N VAL A 36 4.52 -0.69 -23.00
CA VAL A 36 5.96 -0.84 -22.74
C VAL A 36 6.31 -2.31 -23.00
N GLN A 37 7.16 -2.55 -23.99
CA GLN A 37 7.68 -3.88 -24.28
C GLN A 37 8.40 -4.42 -23.04
N SER A 38 7.83 -5.47 -22.46
CA SER A 38 8.38 -6.24 -21.34
C SER A 38 9.74 -6.82 -21.72
N GLY A 39 10.81 -6.09 -21.43
CA GLY A 39 12.15 -6.64 -21.33
C GLY A 39 12.16 -7.82 -20.37
N HIS A 40 12.78 -8.91 -20.80
CA HIS A 40 12.78 -10.23 -20.18
C HIS A 40 13.67 -10.26 -18.91
N LEU A 41 13.31 -9.52 -17.87
CA LEU A 41 13.86 -9.67 -16.52
C LEU A 41 12.86 -10.48 -15.71
N GLY A 42 13.17 -11.78 -15.60
CA GLY A 42 12.29 -12.79 -15.04
C GLY A 42 11.69 -12.40 -13.71
N ARG A 43 10.39 -12.69 -13.56
CA ARG A 43 9.70 -12.80 -12.28
C ARG A 43 10.45 -13.81 -11.42
N ARG A 44 11.46 -13.36 -10.67
CA ARG A 44 11.93 -14.10 -9.50
C ARG A 44 10.85 -13.90 -8.45
N HIS A 45 9.85 -14.78 -8.49
CA HIS A 45 8.96 -15.01 -7.37
C HIS A 45 9.89 -15.31 -6.19
N LEU A 46 10.00 -14.36 -5.26
CA LEU A 46 10.63 -14.63 -3.99
C LEU A 46 9.66 -15.57 -3.28
N ASP A 47 9.88 -16.88 -3.42
CA ASP A 47 9.30 -17.87 -2.55
C ASP A 47 9.81 -17.53 -1.15
N CYS A 48 9.01 -16.76 -0.41
CA CYS A 48 9.39 -16.35 0.93
C CYS A 48 9.42 -17.60 1.78
N ILE A 49 10.64 -18.10 2.03
CA ILE A 49 11.03 -19.27 2.83
C ILE A 49 9.85 -19.81 3.65
N GLN A 50 8.96 -20.58 3.00
CA GLN A 50 7.84 -21.23 3.68
C GLN A 50 8.33 -22.48 4.44
N ASP A 51 9.53 -22.95 4.11
CA ASP A 51 10.17 -24.12 4.70
C ASP A 51 11.43 -23.73 5.48
N LYS A 52 11.28 -23.63 6.80
CA LYS A 52 12.15 -24.27 7.82
C LYS A 52 11.87 -23.71 9.22
N LYS A 53 10.96 -24.35 9.97
CA LYS A 53 10.95 -24.40 11.46
C LYS A 53 11.15 -23.07 12.21
N GLY A 54 10.76 -21.93 11.64
CA GLY A 54 10.64 -20.66 12.34
C GLY A 54 9.22 -20.53 12.82
N SER A 55 9.00 -20.36 14.12
CA SER A 55 7.68 -20.17 14.71
C SER A 55 6.99 -18.96 14.08
N THR A 56 6.10 -19.15 13.10
CA THR A 56 5.21 -18.10 12.61
C THR A 56 4.07 -17.97 13.61
N VAL A 57 4.28 -17.19 14.67
CA VAL A 57 3.13 -16.75 15.47
C VAL A 57 2.38 -15.79 14.56
N PRO A 58 1.16 -16.12 14.10
CA PRO A 58 0.41 -15.21 13.26
C PRO A 58 0.11 -13.93 14.05
N LEU A 59 -0.02 -12.80 13.37
CA LEU A 59 -0.59 -11.59 13.97
C LEU A 59 -1.89 -11.93 14.72
N SER A 60 -2.12 -11.26 15.85
CA SER A 60 -3.41 -11.36 16.54
C SER A 60 -4.55 -11.02 15.57
N LYS A 61 -5.74 -11.61 15.74
CA LYS A 61 -6.89 -11.32 14.87
C LYS A 61 -7.22 -9.82 14.80
N ARG A 62 -7.02 -9.10 15.90
CA ARG A 62 -7.22 -7.65 15.97
C ARG A 62 -6.20 -6.91 15.11
N ASN A 63 -4.92 -7.27 15.21
CA ASN A 63 -3.87 -6.65 14.40
C ASN A 63 -4.00 -7.01 12.91
N GLN A 64 -4.43 -8.23 12.58
CA GLN A 64 -4.76 -8.63 11.20
C GLN A 64 -5.88 -7.77 10.61
N GLN A 65 -6.94 -7.52 11.38
CA GLN A 65 -8.03 -6.64 10.95
C GLN A 65 -7.50 -5.22 10.71
N THR A 66 -6.79 -4.64 11.67
CA THR A 66 -6.21 -3.30 11.54
C THR A 66 -5.30 -3.18 10.33
N LEU A 67 -4.45 -4.19 10.07
CA LEU A 67 -3.56 -4.20 8.91
C LEU A 67 -4.32 -4.28 7.59
N GLY A 68 -5.33 -5.15 7.52
CA GLY A 68 -6.16 -5.30 6.32
C GLY A 68 -6.89 -4.00 5.99
N GLU A 69 -7.53 -3.40 6.98
CA GLU A 69 -8.26 -2.15 6.78
C GLU A 69 -7.31 -0.97 6.50
N TYR A 70 -6.13 -0.93 7.12
CA TYR A 70 -5.08 0.03 6.76
C TYR A 70 -4.72 -0.06 5.26
N TYR A 71 -4.48 -1.28 4.76
CA TYR A 71 -4.14 -1.47 3.35
C TYR A 71 -5.32 -1.23 2.40
N GLU A 72 -6.57 -1.47 2.80
CA GLU A 72 -7.75 -1.09 2.00
C GLU A 72 -7.75 0.41 1.70
N HIS A 73 -7.37 1.24 2.67
CA HIS A 73 -7.27 2.68 2.52
C HIS A 73 -6.05 3.10 1.69
N THR A 74 -4.84 2.61 2.00
CA THR A 74 -3.62 3.05 1.30
C THR A 74 -3.57 2.57 -0.16
N ASN A 75 -4.15 1.41 -0.49
CA ASN A 75 -4.18 0.87 -1.86
C ASN A 75 -4.99 1.70 -2.85
N VAL A 76 -5.89 2.55 -2.35
CA VAL A 76 -6.67 3.48 -3.17
C VAL A 76 -6.21 4.92 -3.01
N GLY A 77 -5.10 5.15 -2.30
CA GLY A 77 -4.57 6.48 -2.01
C GLY A 77 -5.35 7.25 -0.95
N ASP A 78 -6.24 6.61 -0.18
CA ASP A 78 -6.95 7.25 0.95
C ASP A 78 -6.08 7.25 2.21
N PHE A 79 -5.01 8.05 2.18
CA PHE A 79 -4.09 8.14 3.30
C PHE A 79 -4.72 8.79 4.53
N ALA A 80 -5.66 9.72 4.36
CA ALA A 80 -6.37 10.33 5.48
C ALA A 80 -7.22 9.30 6.23
N GLY A 81 -7.91 8.42 5.51
CA GLY A 81 -8.66 7.31 6.10
C GLY A 81 -7.78 6.29 6.82
N ALA A 82 -6.54 6.11 6.37
CA ALA A 82 -5.57 5.21 7.01
C ALA A 82 -5.12 5.68 8.42
N LEU A 83 -5.13 7.00 8.68
CA LEU A 83 -4.65 7.59 9.95
C LEU A 83 -5.39 7.08 11.19
N LYS A 84 -6.64 6.62 11.06
CA LYS A 84 -7.42 6.08 12.18
C LYS A 84 -6.89 4.77 12.74
N TYR A 85 -6.03 4.07 12.00
CA TYR A 85 -5.42 2.80 12.41
C TYR A 85 -4.10 2.97 13.15
N PHE A 86 -3.64 4.21 13.33
CA PHE A 86 -2.43 4.52 14.06
C PHE A 86 -2.71 4.86 15.53
N THR A 87 -1.73 4.62 16.40
CA THR A 87 -1.72 5.23 17.74
C THR A 87 -1.50 6.75 17.61
N ASP A 88 -1.87 7.51 18.64
CA ASP A 88 -1.70 8.97 18.64
C ASP A 88 -0.21 9.38 18.63
N ASP A 89 0.66 8.50 19.12
CA ASP A 89 2.11 8.66 19.23
C ASP A 89 2.91 7.81 18.21
N VAL A 90 2.28 7.45 17.08
CA VAL A 90 2.92 6.64 16.02
C VAL A 90 4.29 7.18 15.63
N THR A 91 5.21 6.27 15.29
CA THR A 91 6.44 6.60 14.55
C THR A 91 6.35 6.13 13.10
N TYR A 92 6.52 7.06 12.15
CA TYR A 92 6.66 6.74 10.73
C TYR A 92 8.12 6.96 10.32
N TRP A 93 8.72 5.99 9.63
CA TRP A 93 10.11 6.11 9.18
C TRP A 93 10.28 5.69 7.72
N LEU A 94 11.04 6.50 6.97
CA LEU A 94 11.64 6.13 5.68
C LEU A 94 13.15 6.40 5.73
N PRO A 95 13.97 5.66 4.95
CA PRO A 95 15.38 5.96 4.77
C PRO A 95 15.58 7.42 4.42
N ASN A 96 16.56 8.07 5.04
CA ASN A 96 16.86 9.45 4.71
C ASN A 96 17.47 9.48 3.30
N ALA A 97 16.75 10.06 2.35
CA ALA A 97 17.31 10.39 1.04
C ALA A 97 17.66 11.88 1.02
N SER A 98 18.48 12.28 0.04
CA SER A 98 18.84 13.67 -0.23
C SER A 98 17.65 14.64 -0.06
N GLN A 99 17.93 15.94 0.14
CA GLN A 99 16.93 17.02 0.33
C GLN A 99 15.76 17.09 -0.69
N LYS A 100 15.81 16.32 -1.79
CA LYS A 100 14.74 16.24 -2.79
C LYS A 100 13.60 15.26 -2.47
N VAL A 101 13.69 14.45 -1.41
CA VAL A 101 12.60 13.55 -1.01
C VAL A 101 11.96 14.10 0.27
N PRO A 102 10.95 14.98 0.17
CA PRO A 102 10.45 15.78 1.30
C PRO A 102 9.75 14.96 2.38
N TYR A 103 9.41 13.70 2.09
CA TYR A 103 8.79 12.76 3.02
C TYR A 103 9.79 11.82 3.71
N ALA A 104 11.09 11.90 3.41
CA ALA A 104 12.10 11.03 4.01
C ALA A 104 12.38 11.36 5.49
N GLY A 105 12.88 10.38 6.25
CA GLY A 105 13.23 10.56 7.66
C GLY A 105 12.20 9.98 8.64
N GLU A 106 12.23 10.48 9.87
CA GLU A 106 11.38 10.03 10.97
C GLU A 106 10.34 11.08 11.32
N TRP A 107 9.10 10.63 11.52
CA TRP A 107 7.92 11.46 11.76
C TRP A 107 7.15 10.91 12.95
N HIS A 108 6.62 11.80 13.78
CA HIS A 108 6.04 11.45 15.06
C HIS A 108 4.59 11.92 15.17
N GLY A 109 3.76 11.07 15.78
CA GLY A 109 2.35 11.30 15.98
C GLY A 109 1.53 11.23 14.69
N LYS A 110 0.21 11.30 14.85
CA LYS A 110 -0.72 11.27 13.71
C LYS A 110 -0.54 12.46 12.79
N GLU A 111 -0.20 13.62 13.34
CA GLU A 111 0.12 14.83 12.56
C GLU A 111 1.35 14.59 11.67
N GLY A 112 2.44 14.04 12.22
CA GLY A 112 3.63 13.72 11.43
C GLY A 112 3.35 12.67 10.36
N ALA A 113 2.57 11.63 10.66
CA ALA A 113 2.14 10.64 9.66
C ALA A 113 1.28 11.27 8.56
N ALA A 114 0.39 12.22 8.90
CA ALA A 114 -0.41 12.95 7.93
C ALA A 114 0.46 13.81 7.00
N GLU A 115 1.49 14.48 7.54
CA GLU A 115 2.44 15.28 6.77
C GLU A 115 3.24 14.43 5.77
N VAL A 116 3.70 13.24 6.18
CA VAL A 116 4.35 12.26 5.27
C VAL A 116 3.43 11.90 4.12
N TYR A 117 2.19 11.52 4.41
CA TYR A 117 1.26 11.10 3.38
C TYR A 117 0.86 12.24 2.46
N ALA A 118 0.72 13.46 2.98
CA ALA A 118 0.49 14.64 2.15
C ALA A 118 1.68 14.90 1.22
N ALA A 119 2.90 14.94 1.76
CA ALA A 119 4.12 15.16 0.97
C ALA A 119 4.34 14.05 -0.08
N PHE A 120 4.07 12.79 0.26
CA PHE A 120 4.12 11.68 -0.67
C PHE A 120 3.04 11.79 -1.75
N GLY A 121 1.80 12.10 -1.35
CA GLY A 121 0.66 12.25 -2.24
C GLY A 121 0.79 13.43 -3.19
N GLU A 122 1.49 14.52 -2.82
CA GLU A 122 1.82 15.62 -3.74
C GLU A 122 2.88 15.21 -4.77
N ALA A 123 3.80 14.33 -4.42
CA ALA A 123 4.88 13.90 -5.30
C ALA A 123 4.48 12.75 -6.25
N PHE A 124 3.70 11.78 -5.76
CA PHE A 124 3.45 10.52 -6.44
C PHE A 124 1.97 10.11 -6.40
N SER A 125 1.57 9.31 -7.39
CA SER A 125 0.30 8.58 -7.40
C SER A 125 0.58 7.07 -7.40
N LEU A 126 -0.09 6.32 -6.53
CA LEU A 126 -0.03 4.86 -6.51
C LEU A 126 -0.73 4.29 -7.76
N VAL A 127 -0.05 3.39 -8.47
CA VAL A 127 -0.60 2.65 -9.61
C VAL A 127 -0.97 1.24 -9.21
N ASP A 128 -0.06 0.55 -8.52
CA ASP A 128 -0.21 -0.83 -8.09
C ASP A 128 0.62 -1.11 -6.84
N MET A 129 0.11 -1.95 -5.95
CA MET A 129 0.82 -2.48 -4.79
C MET A 129 0.42 -3.95 -4.63
N THR A 130 1.40 -4.83 -4.62
CA THR A 130 1.20 -6.26 -4.44
C THR A 130 2.06 -6.76 -3.28
N GLU A 131 1.42 -7.28 -2.23
CA GLU A 131 2.14 -8.04 -1.20
C GLU A 131 2.66 -9.35 -1.80
N ILE A 132 3.98 -9.52 -1.80
CA ILE A 132 4.65 -10.75 -2.22
C ILE A 132 4.56 -11.78 -1.10
N CYS A 133 4.85 -11.35 0.12
CA CYS A 133 4.75 -12.18 1.32
C CYS A 133 4.85 -11.35 2.60
N SER A 134 4.55 -12.00 3.73
CA SER A 134 4.74 -11.42 5.04
C SER A 134 5.29 -12.41 6.06
N ILE A 135 6.06 -11.90 7.01
CA ILE A 135 6.57 -12.61 8.19
C ILE A 135 6.04 -11.87 9.41
N SER A 136 5.42 -12.57 10.35
CA SER A 136 4.78 -11.94 11.52
C SER A 136 5.06 -12.65 12.84
N THR A 137 4.91 -11.86 13.91
CA THR A 137 4.63 -12.28 15.29
C THR A 137 3.19 -11.87 15.64
N ASP A 138 2.78 -11.98 16.92
CA ASP A 138 1.46 -11.53 17.37
C ASP A 138 1.23 -10.02 17.17
N ASP A 139 2.29 -9.21 17.29
CA ASP A 139 2.29 -7.75 17.38
C ASP A 139 3.20 -7.03 16.37
N GLU A 140 3.81 -7.77 15.43
CA GLU A 140 4.73 -7.22 14.45
C GLU A 140 4.61 -7.96 13.11
N VAL A 141 4.78 -7.23 12.00
CA VAL A 141 4.82 -7.80 10.66
C VAL A 141 5.87 -7.12 9.80
N PHE A 142 6.55 -7.93 9.01
CA PHE A 142 7.40 -7.52 7.90
C PHE A 142 6.69 -7.96 6.62
N SER A 143 6.10 -7.00 5.90
CA SER A 143 5.39 -7.21 4.65
C SER A 143 6.29 -6.78 3.49
N VAL A 144 6.59 -7.70 2.58
CA VAL A 144 7.41 -7.48 1.39
C VAL A 144 6.48 -7.19 0.21
N ASN A 145 6.58 -6.01 -0.38
CA ASN A 145 5.68 -5.54 -1.43
C ASN A 145 6.46 -5.18 -2.70
N ASP A 146 5.81 -5.35 -3.85
CA ASP A 146 6.20 -4.76 -5.14
C ASP A 146 5.20 -3.64 -5.46
N GLU A 147 5.71 -2.44 -5.61
CA GLU A 147 4.92 -1.21 -5.72
C GLU A 147 5.30 -0.44 -6.98
N ILE A 148 4.31 0.21 -7.58
CA ILE A 148 4.46 1.07 -8.74
C ILE A 148 3.80 2.41 -8.44
N PHE A 149 4.59 3.47 -8.53
CA PHE A 149 4.16 4.85 -8.45
C PHE A 149 4.42 5.57 -9.78
N VAL A 150 3.74 6.70 -9.97
CA VAL A 150 4.05 7.66 -11.04
C VAL A 150 4.26 9.03 -10.41
N ALA A 151 5.38 9.66 -10.72
CA ALA A 151 5.67 11.03 -10.31
C ALA A 151 4.69 11.98 -10.99
N LYS A 152 3.98 12.81 -10.20
CA LYS A 152 2.91 13.67 -10.72
C LYS A 152 3.43 14.72 -11.70
N ASP A 153 4.58 15.32 -11.41
CA ASP A 153 5.14 16.41 -12.21
C ASP A 153 5.77 15.94 -13.53
N THR A 154 6.47 14.79 -13.52
CA THR A 154 7.25 14.31 -14.67
C THR A 154 6.55 13.21 -15.45
N GLY A 155 5.56 12.54 -14.86
CA GLY A 155 4.93 11.34 -15.40
C GLY A 155 5.82 10.10 -15.40
N GLN A 156 7.03 10.17 -14.84
CA GLN A 156 7.96 9.04 -14.81
C GLN A 156 7.52 7.97 -13.80
N PRO A 157 7.54 6.68 -14.17
CA PRO A 157 7.21 5.61 -13.26
C PRO A 157 8.36 5.32 -12.28
N TRP A 158 8.01 5.00 -11.05
CA TRP A 158 8.92 4.47 -10.04
C TRP A 158 8.38 3.14 -9.53
N ARG A 159 9.05 2.05 -9.91
CA ARG A 159 8.75 0.70 -9.42
C ARG A 159 9.80 0.28 -8.41
N LEU A 160 9.38 -0.30 -7.29
CA LEU A 160 10.28 -0.70 -6.21
C LEU A 160 9.77 -1.94 -5.47
N GLY A 161 10.73 -2.65 -4.88
CA GLY A 161 10.46 -3.52 -3.74
C GLY A 161 10.56 -2.73 -2.44
N VAL A 162 9.61 -2.90 -1.54
CA VAL A 162 9.62 -2.30 -0.20
C VAL A 162 9.33 -3.35 0.87
N VAL A 163 9.97 -3.21 2.03
CA VAL A 163 9.57 -3.93 3.24
C VAL A 163 8.89 -2.94 4.18
N HIS A 164 7.58 -3.13 4.39
CA HIS A 164 6.84 -2.48 5.46
C HIS A 164 7.05 -3.25 6.75
N HIS A 165 7.78 -2.64 7.67
CA HIS A 165 7.93 -3.12 9.04
C HIS A 165 6.93 -2.39 9.93
N ILE A 166 5.91 -3.11 10.38
CA ILE A 166 4.78 -2.57 11.13
C ILE A 166 4.74 -3.22 12.51
N ARG A 167 4.62 -2.39 13.55
CA ARG A 167 4.38 -2.84 14.91
C ARG A 167 3.06 -2.34 15.43
N PHE A 168 2.43 -3.16 16.24
CA PHE A 168 1.12 -2.90 16.80
C PHE A 168 1.17 -2.75 18.32
N ARG A 169 0.32 -1.86 18.84
CA ARG A 169 0.03 -1.74 20.26
C ARG A 169 -1.48 -1.54 20.42
N ASP A 170 -2.09 -2.36 21.26
CA ASP A 170 -3.53 -2.33 21.53
C ASP A 170 -4.40 -2.34 20.26
N GLY A 171 -3.99 -3.09 19.23
CA GLY A 171 -4.73 -3.18 17.97
C GLY A 171 -4.55 -2.00 17.02
N LEU A 172 -3.61 -1.09 17.28
CA LEU A 172 -3.29 0.06 16.42
C LEU A 172 -1.82 0.01 16.02
N ILE A 173 -1.48 0.62 14.89
CA ILE A 173 -0.11 0.74 14.41
C ILE A 173 0.64 1.76 15.26
N GLU A 174 1.62 1.32 16.04
CA GLU A 174 2.51 2.20 16.82
C GLU A 174 3.76 2.61 16.02
N ARG A 175 4.13 1.81 15.01
CA ARG A 175 5.28 2.08 14.15
C ARG A 175 5.06 1.55 12.75
N LEU A 176 5.43 2.35 11.77
CA LEU A 176 5.54 1.98 10.37
C LEU A 176 6.90 2.43 9.83
N ALA A 177 7.76 1.49 9.49
CA ALA A 177 9.03 1.76 8.83
C ALA A 177 9.01 1.15 7.42
N ALA A 178 9.27 1.97 6.40
CA ALA A 178 9.29 1.53 5.01
C ALA A 178 10.75 1.43 4.52
N HIS A 179 11.27 0.21 4.43
CA HIS A 179 12.64 -0.02 3.95
C HIS A 179 12.65 -0.18 2.43
N LEU A 180 13.21 0.81 1.74
CA LEU A 180 13.22 0.89 0.27
C LEU A 180 14.37 1.73 -0.27
N ASP A 181 14.61 1.63 -1.58
CA ASP A 181 15.58 2.45 -2.30
C ASP A 181 14.93 3.73 -2.84
N LEU A 182 15.32 4.87 -2.27
CA LEU A 182 14.85 6.19 -2.69
C LEU A 182 15.66 6.83 -3.82
N GLY A 183 16.74 6.18 -4.28
CA GLY A 183 17.53 6.65 -5.43
C GLY A 183 16.68 6.74 -6.69
N ALA A 184 15.91 5.69 -6.99
CA ALA A 184 14.99 5.66 -8.12
C ALA A 184 13.82 6.67 -7.98
N ALA A 185 13.40 6.98 -6.75
CA ALA A 185 12.41 8.04 -6.51
C ALA A 185 12.96 9.41 -6.94
N HIS A 186 14.23 9.69 -6.63
CA HIS A 186 14.88 10.94 -7.02
C HIS A 186 14.99 11.10 -8.54
N GLU A 187 15.32 10.01 -9.25
CA GLU A 187 15.38 9.99 -10.70
C GLU A 187 14.01 10.29 -11.31
N ALA A 188 12.95 9.60 -10.83
CA ALA A 188 11.59 9.83 -11.28
C ALA A 188 11.12 11.29 -11.07
N LEU A 189 11.48 11.90 -9.94
CA LEU A 189 11.16 13.31 -9.65
C LEU A 189 12.00 14.32 -10.45
N SER A 190 13.17 13.93 -10.95
CA SER A 190 14.09 14.85 -11.64
C SER A 190 13.88 14.90 -13.16
N GLY A 191 13.26 13.88 -13.76
CA GLY A 191 12.95 13.81 -15.19
C GLY A 191 14.01 13.12 -16.03
#